data_AF-A0A327LM09-F1
#
_entry.id   AF-A0A327LM09-F1
#
_cell.length_a   1.000
_cell.length_b   1.000
_cell.length_c   1.000
_cell.angle_alpha   90.00
_cell.angle_beta   90.00
_cell.angle_gamma   90.00
#
_symmetry.space_group_name_H-M   'P 1'
#
loop_
_entity.id
_entity.type
_entity.pdbx_description
1 polymer ?
#
loop_
_entity_poly.entity_id
_entity_poly.type
_entity_poly.pdbx_seq_one_letter_code
_entity_poly.pdbx_strand_id
1 'polypeptide(L)'
;MNLYILTGPELKSLRRNFGINQTRMAELIGTTRQTISYWERKVLPFTRYDMRYGRPNEMLQALGVDLQDFQTSPRARGDGVLQGWRDWEQERLDRENDRLHRKAQDIAARYRQPCGATTRKGQPCRLLSEPGKRRCKFHGGKSTGPRTPEGKARISEAQRKRWAAY
;
A
#
# COMPACT_ATOMS: atom_id res chain seq x y z
N MET A 1 25.66 -7.50 0.88
CA MET A 1 25.37 -8.74 0.13
C MET A 1 23.86 -8.97 0.22
N ASN A 2 23.14 -9.05 -0.89
CA ASN A 2 21.68 -9.10 -0.88
C ASN A 2 21.23 -10.56 -0.61
N LEU A 3 20.90 -10.89 0.64
CA LEU A 3 20.75 -12.28 1.14
C LEU A 3 19.43 -12.98 0.73
N TYR A 4 18.59 -12.33 -0.07
CA TYR A 4 17.26 -12.83 -0.48
C TYR A 4 17.29 -13.87 -1.62
N ILE A 5 18.46 -14.17 -2.18
CA ILE A 5 18.67 -15.18 -3.24
C ILE A 5 19.79 -16.15 -2.83
N LEU A 6 20.00 -16.36 -1.52
CA LEU A 6 21.09 -17.24 -1.08
C LEU A 6 20.82 -18.69 -1.52
N THR A 7 21.75 -19.22 -2.30
CA THR A 7 21.77 -20.61 -2.78
C THR A 7 22.79 -21.44 -1.98
N GLY A 8 22.72 -22.77 -2.10
CA GLY A 8 23.70 -23.68 -1.50
C GLY A 8 25.15 -23.38 -1.90
N PRO A 9 25.46 -23.16 -3.19
CA PRO A 9 26.80 -22.78 -3.64
C PRO A 9 27.29 -21.46 -3.03
N GLU A 10 26.43 -20.46 -2.87
CA GLU A 10 26.81 -19.18 -2.24
C GLU A 10 27.07 -19.33 -0.74
N LEU A 11 26.25 -20.15 -0.04
CA LEU A 11 26.48 -20.48 1.37
C LEU A 11 27.82 -21.23 1.56
N LYS A 12 28.16 -22.12 0.62
CA LYS A 12 29.46 -22.79 0.58
C LYS A 12 30.62 -21.81 0.37
N SER A 13 30.45 -20.85 -0.55
CA SER A 13 31.44 -19.80 -0.81
C SER A 13 31.64 -18.92 0.42
N LEU A 14 30.56 -18.51 1.08
CA LEU A 14 30.62 -17.77 2.35
C LEU A 14 31.42 -18.55 3.39
N ARG A 15 31.05 -19.80 3.69
CA ARG A 15 31.77 -20.62 4.67
C ARG A 15 33.27 -20.70 4.35
N ARG A 16 33.62 -20.87 3.07
CA ARG A 16 35.02 -20.93 2.62
C ARG A 16 35.76 -19.60 2.79
N ASN A 17 35.10 -18.46 2.55
CA ASN A 17 35.69 -17.14 2.74
C ASN A 17 36.05 -16.88 4.20
N PHE A 18 35.29 -17.44 5.14
CA PHE A 18 35.60 -17.41 6.57
C PHE A 18 36.60 -18.50 7.00
N GLY A 19 37.17 -19.27 6.07
CA GLY A 19 38.20 -20.28 6.35
C GLY A 19 37.69 -21.53 7.07
N ILE A 20 36.37 -21.71 7.21
CA ILE A 20 35.77 -22.82 7.96
C ILE A 20 35.50 -24.00 7.01
N ASN A 21 35.82 -25.23 7.42
CA ASN A 21 35.49 -26.45 6.66
C ASN A 21 34.08 -26.99 7.03
N GLN A 22 33.53 -27.94 6.26
CA GLN A 22 32.17 -28.46 6.50
C GLN A 22 32.03 -29.15 7.87
N THR A 23 33.05 -29.87 8.33
CA THR A 23 33.04 -30.57 9.61
C THR A 23 33.02 -29.58 10.76
N ARG A 24 33.88 -28.56 10.71
CA ARG A 24 33.94 -27.51 11.72
C ARG A 24 32.64 -26.70 11.77
N MET A 25 32.03 -26.42 10.61
CA MET A 25 30.72 -25.79 10.57
C MET A 25 29.64 -26.65 11.22
N ALA A 26 29.67 -27.96 10.97
CA ALA A 26 28.72 -28.89 11.57
C ALA A 26 28.87 -28.93 13.11
N GLU A 27 30.10 -28.92 13.62
CA GLU A 27 30.38 -28.80 15.05
C GLU A 27 29.83 -27.51 15.65
N LEU A 28 30.05 -26.36 15.01
CA LEU A 28 29.60 -25.05 15.49
C LEU A 28 28.08 -24.96 15.66
N ILE A 29 27.33 -25.66 14.82
CA ILE A 29 25.86 -25.65 14.82
C ILE A 29 25.26 -26.85 15.58
N GLY A 30 26.09 -27.84 15.92
CA GLY A 30 25.61 -29.08 16.53
C GLY A 30 24.86 -29.99 15.54
N THR A 31 25.36 -30.12 14.32
CA THR A 31 24.79 -30.99 13.27
C THR A 31 25.84 -31.92 12.64
N THR A 32 25.48 -32.63 11.56
CA THR A 32 26.40 -33.52 10.84
C THR A 32 26.99 -32.84 9.60
N ARG A 33 28.20 -33.24 9.21
CA ARG A 33 28.85 -32.79 7.97
C ARG A 33 28.02 -33.10 6.72
N GLN A 34 27.23 -34.17 6.74
CA GLN A 34 26.32 -34.54 5.64
C GLN A 34 25.17 -33.54 5.51
N THR A 35 24.62 -33.06 6.62
CA THR A 35 23.59 -32.01 6.64
C THR A 35 24.12 -30.72 6.00
N ILE A 36 25.33 -30.28 6.37
CA ILE A 36 25.98 -29.11 5.74
C ILE A 36 26.14 -29.34 4.23
N SER A 37 26.64 -30.50 3.83
CA SER A 37 26.80 -30.82 2.40
C SER A 37 25.47 -30.85 1.65
N TYR A 38 24.38 -31.32 2.26
CA TYR A 38 23.04 -31.32 1.66
C TYR A 38 22.57 -29.89 1.36
N TRP A 39 22.67 -28.99 2.34
CA TRP A 39 22.27 -27.58 2.17
C TRP A 39 23.15 -26.85 1.16
N GLU A 40 24.46 -27.08 1.18
CA GLU A 40 25.39 -26.50 0.20
C GLU A 40 25.19 -26.99 -1.24
N ARG A 41 24.50 -28.12 -1.44
CA ARG A 41 24.20 -28.67 -2.76
C ARG A 41 22.86 -28.21 -3.32
N LYS A 42 22.02 -27.51 -2.54
CA LYS A 42 20.73 -27.01 -3.04
C LYS A 42 20.96 -25.93 -4.09
N VAL A 43 20.55 -26.26 -5.33
CA VAL A 43 20.68 -25.40 -6.51
C VAL A 43 19.63 -24.28 -6.50
N LEU A 44 18.42 -24.59 -6.03
CA LEU A 44 17.37 -23.59 -5.89
C LEU A 44 17.67 -22.65 -4.72
N PRO A 45 17.29 -21.36 -4.82
CA PRO A 45 17.36 -20.42 -3.71
C PRO A 45 16.66 -20.96 -2.46
N PHE A 46 17.21 -20.69 -1.29
CA PHE A 46 16.57 -21.06 -0.03
C PHE A 46 15.25 -20.31 0.15
N THR A 47 14.21 -21.04 0.55
CA THR A 47 12.91 -20.42 0.81
C THR A 47 12.98 -19.56 2.06
N ARG A 48 11.99 -18.67 2.24
CA ARG A 48 11.81 -17.92 3.49
C ARG A 48 11.77 -18.85 4.72
N TYR A 49 11.22 -20.05 4.59
CA TYR A 49 11.15 -21.01 5.69
C TYR A 49 12.52 -21.62 6.00
N ASP A 50 13.29 -22.00 4.96
CA ASP A 50 14.66 -22.50 5.11
C ASP A 50 15.58 -21.46 5.78
N MET A 51 15.39 -20.18 5.45
CA MET A 51 16.17 -19.07 6.02
C MET A 51 15.69 -18.61 7.41
N ARG A 52 14.48 -19.01 7.84
CA ARG A 52 13.94 -18.64 9.16
C ARG A 52 14.13 -19.74 10.20
N TYR A 53 13.94 -20.99 9.80
CA TYR A 53 13.93 -22.14 10.70
C TYR A 53 14.90 -23.25 10.27
N GLY A 54 15.56 -23.10 9.14
CA GLY A 54 16.47 -24.11 8.61
C GLY A 54 17.93 -23.88 9.01
N ARG A 55 18.73 -24.90 8.75
CA ARG A 55 20.18 -24.90 8.98
C ARG A 55 20.97 -23.81 8.25
N PRO A 56 20.57 -23.33 7.06
CA PRO A 56 21.26 -22.20 6.42
C PRO A 56 21.32 -20.94 7.30
N ASN A 57 20.27 -20.65 8.08
CA ASN A 57 20.26 -19.52 9.02
C ASN A 57 21.29 -19.71 10.14
N GLU A 58 21.27 -20.87 10.78
CA GLU A 58 22.23 -21.23 11.84
C GLU A 58 23.67 -21.17 11.33
N MET A 59 23.91 -21.60 10.08
CA MET A 59 25.22 -21.48 9.43
C MET A 59 25.67 -20.02 9.28
N LEU A 60 24.77 -19.11 8.93
CA LEU A 60 25.09 -17.69 8.79
C LEU A 60 25.34 -17.05 10.15
N GLN A 61 24.52 -17.37 11.15
CA GLN A 61 24.72 -16.92 12.53
C GLN A 61 26.06 -17.38 13.10
N ALA A 62 26.45 -18.65 12.85
CA ALA A 62 27.76 -19.18 13.25
C ALA A 62 28.94 -18.47 12.57
N LEU A 63 28.71 -17.87 11.40
CA LEU A 63 29.69 -17.03 10.70
C LEU A 63 29.63 -15.55 11.13
N GLY A 64 28.74 -15.18 12.05
CA GLY A 64 28.48 -13.79 12.43
C GLY A 64 27.83 -12.97 11.31
N VAL A 65 27.25 -13.63 10.30
CA VAL A 65 26.49 -12.99 9.24
C VAL A 65 25.06 -12.90 9.71
N ASP A 66 24.70 -11.75 10.26
CA ASP A 66 23.34 -11.49 10.68
C ASP A 66 22.44 -11.30 9.46
N LEU A 67 21.44 -12.18 9.32
CA LEU A 67 20.33 -11.95 8.42
C LEU A 67 19.47 -10.90 9.10
N GLN A 68 19.63 -9.63 8.72
CA GLN A 68 18.72 -8.58 9.16
C GLN A 68 17.29 -9.11 9.00
N ASP A 69 16.65 -9.26 10.17
CA ASP A 69 15.36 -9.90 10.32
C ASP A 69 14.43 -9.47 9.20
N PHE A 70 13.67 -10.43 8.69
CA PHE A 70 12.46 -10.17 7.91
C PHE A 70 11.44 -9.47 8.82
N GLN A 71 11.71 -8.23 9.23
CA GLN A 71 10.75 -7.35 9.85
C GLN A 71 9.77 -6.96 8.75
N THR A 72 8.74 -7.78 8.58
CA THR A 72 7.49 -7.31 7.98
C THR A 72 6.94 -6.27 8.95
N SER A 73 7.31 -5.01 8.75
CA SER A 73 6.60 -3.88 9.36
C SER A 73 5.11 -4.07 9.05
N PRO A 74 4.24 -4.15 10.07
CA PRO A 74 2.79 -4.14 9.86
C PRO A 74 2.29 -2.79 9.34
N ARG A 75 3.19 -1.79 9.28
CA ARG A 75 2.89 -0.43 8.87
C ARG A 75 3.30 -0.27 7.42
N ALA A 76 2.29 0.01 6.60
CA ALA A 76 2.48 0.58 5.29
C ALA A 76 3.37 1.82 5.39
N ARG A 77 4.59 1.73 4.84
CA ARG A 77 5.35 2.86 4.33
C ARG A 77 5.82 2.42 2.95
N GLY A 78 5.54 3.17 1.88
CA GLY A 78 5.61 4.62 1.80
C GLY A 78 6.99 5.09 1.33
N ASP A 79 7.76 4.20 0.72
CA ASP A 79 9.08 4.47 0.17
C ASP A 79 9.47 3.21 -0.63
N GLY A 80 8.99 3.16 -1.87
CA GLY A 80 9.29 2.07 -2.78
C GLY A 80 10.78 1.78 -2.81
N VAL A 81 11.13 0.54 -2.49
CA VAL A 81 12.14 -0.32 -3.15
C VAL A 81 12.43 -1.48 -2.21
N LEU A 82 11.92 -2.67 -2.55
CA LEU A 82 12.64 -3.93 -2.31
C LEU A 82 12.40 -4.82 -3.54
N GLN A 83 13.40 -4.82 -4.43
CA GLN A 83 13.46 -5.72 -5.58
C GLN A 83 13.64 -7.17 -5.11
N GLY A 84 12.84 -8.07 -5.67
CA GLY A 84 13.01 -9.51 -5.56
C GLY A 84 11.78 -10.22 -4.99
N TRP A 85 10.94 -10.72 -5.90
CA TRP A 85 9.80 -11.60 -5.62
C TRP A 85 8.59 -11.01 -4.86
N ARG A 86 8.24 -9.74 -5.13
CA ARG A 86 6.98 -9.13 -4.66
C ARG A 86 6.04 -8.64 -5.76
N ASP A 87 6.33 -8.92 -7.02
CA ASP A 87 5.57 -8.28 -8.11
C ASP A 87 4.13 -8.80 -8.22
N TRP A 88 3.88 -10.11 -8.12
CA TRP A 88 2.53 -10.67 -8.26
C TRP A 88 1.62 -10.41 -7.05
N GLU A 89 2.17 -10.41 -5.83
CA GLU A 89 1.42 -10.13 -4.60
C GLU A 89 1.15 -8.63 -4.46
N GLN A 90 2.14 -7.78 -4.78
CA GLN A 90 1.96 -6.34 -4.88
C GLN A 90 0.96 -6.00 -5.99
N GLU A 91 1.07 -6.59 -7.17
CA GLU A 91 0.11 -6.39 -8.26
C GLU A 91 -1.30 -6.88 -7.88
N ARG A 92 -1.44 -7.95 -7.08
CA ARG A 92 -2.75 -8.37 -6.53
C ARG A 92 -3.31 -7.32 -5.57
N LEU A 93 -2.47 -6.80 -4.67
CA LEU A 93 -2.86 -5.76 -3.70
C LEU A 93 -3.19 -4.44 -4.40
N ASP A 94 -2.40 -4.05 -5.40
CA ASP A 94 -2.63 -2.85 -6.22
C ASP A 94 -3.94 -2.99 -7.00
N ARG A 95 -4.23 -4.16 -7.57
CA ARG A 95 -5.54 -4.45 -8.20
C ARG A 95 -6.70 -4.35 -7.21
N GLU A 96 -6.55 -4.88 -6.00
CA GLU A 96 -7.60 -4.79 -4.98
C GLU A 96 -7.75 -3.35 -4.47
N ASN A 97 -6.66 -2.62 -4.27
CA ASN A 97 -6.69 -1.19 -3.93
C ASN A 97 -7.37 -0.39 -5.03
N ASP A 98 -7.05 -0.61 -6.30
CA ASP A 98 -7.72 0.02 -7.44
C ASP A 98 -9.22 -0.27 -7.43
N ARG A 99 -9.61 -1.52 -7.14
CA ARG A 99 -11.01 -1.91 -7.01
C ARG A 99 -11.69 -1.15 -5.86
N LEU A 100 -11.06 -1.08 -4.69
CA LEU A 100 -11.57 -0.36 -3.53
C LEU A 100 -11.65 1.14 -3.79
N HIS A 101 -10.65 1.74 -4.45
CA HIS A 101 -10.64 3.14 -4.86
C HIS A 101 -11.75 3.44 -5.86
N ARG A 102 -11.96 2.60 -6.88
CA ARG A 102 -13.09 2.73 -7.83
C ARG A 102 -14.43 2.63 -7.10
N LYS A 103 -14.58 1.68 -6.17
CA LYS A 103 -15.79 1.53 -5.36
C LYS A 103 -16.04 2.77 -4.48
N ALA A 104 -14.99 3.30 -3.85
CA ALA A 104 -15.07 4.52 -3.05
C ALA A 104 -15.44 5.73 -3.91
N GLN A 105 -14.87 5.86 -5.11
CA GLN A 105 -15.21 6.89 -6.08
C GLN A 105 -16.67 6.80 -6.53
N ASP A 106 -17.20 5.59 -6.79
CA ASP A 106 -18.60 5.39 -7.16
C ASP A 106 -19.56 5.75 -6.01
N ILE A 107 -19.23 5.35 -4.77
CA ILE A 107 -19.99 5.73 -3.58
C ILE A 107 -19.99 7.26 -3.41
N ALA A 108 -18.82 7.89 -3.52
CA ALA A 108 -18.70 9.35 -3.42
C ALA A 108 -19.46 10.07 -4.54
N ALA A 109 -19.40 9.57 -5.78
CA ALA A 109 -20.10 10.14 -6.93
C ALA A 109 -21.63 10.03 -6.79
N ARG A 110 -22.14 9.01 -6.09
CA ARG A 110 -23.57 8.80 -5.83
C ARG A 110 -24.05 9.39 -4.51
N TYR A 111 -23.15 9.84 -3.64
CA TYR A 111 -23.49 10.36 -2.32
C TYR A 111 -24.43 11.57 -2.42
N ARG A 112 -25.50 11.54 -1.62
CA ARG A 112 -26.49 12.61 -1.52
C ARG A 112 -26.76 12.91 -0.06
N GLN A 113 -26.87 14.19 0.26
CA GLN A 113 -27.15 14.70 1.60
C GLN A 113 -28.52 15.39 1.63
N PRO A 114 -29.17 15.55 2.80
CA PRO A 114 -30.39 16.34 2.91
C PRO A 114 -30.21 17.77 2.39
N CYS A 115 -31.14 18.26 1.57
CA CYS A 115 -31.03 19.57 0.95
C CYS A 115 -31.04 20.71 1.98
N GLY A 116 -31.93 20.67 2.97
CA GLY A 116 -31.98 21.65 4.07
C GLY A 116 -32.22 23.11 3.66
N ALA A 117 -32.74 23.39 2.45
CA ALA A 117 -33.10 24.76 2.04
C ALA A 117 -34.47 25.12 2.63
N THR A 118 -34.68 26.37 3.03
CA THR A 118 -35.99 26.84 3.51
C THR A 118 -37.01 26.78 2.38
N THR A 119 -38.06 25.98 2.58
CA THR A 119 -39.19 25.90 1.64
C THR A 119 -40.10 27.13 1.78
N ARG A 120 -41.03 27.32 0.83
CA ARG A 120 -42.04 28.40 0.91
C ARG A 120 -42.91 28.34 2.18
N LYS A 121 -43.01 27.16 2.82
CA LYS A 121 -43.73 26.95 4.08
C LYS A 121 -42.88 27.24 5.33
N GLY A 122 -41.66 27.79 5.17
CA GLY A 122 -40.73 28.09 6.27
C GLY A 122 -39.95 26.89 6.82
N GLN A 123 -40.29 25.66 6.42
CA GLN A 123 -39.67 24.44 6.92
C GLN A 123 -38.46 24.00 6.05
N PRO A 124 -37.47 23.28 6.61
CA PRO A 124 -36.33 22.80 5.84
C PRO A 124 -36.71 21.73 4.82
N CYS A 125 -36.12 21.80 3.62
CA CYS A 125 -36.36 20.86 2.54
C CYS A 125 -35.82 19.47 2.90
N ARG A 126 -36.72 18.49 2.89
CA ARG A 126 -36.43 17.07 3.20
C ARG A 126 -35.91 16.26 2.01
N LEU A 127 -35.91 16.84 0.80
CA LEU A 127 -35.41 16.15 -0.40
C LEU A 127 -33.89 15.96 -0.34
N LEU A 128 -33.38 14.91 -0.97
CA LEU A 128 -31.95 14.69 -1.14
C LEU A 128 -31.35 15.65 -2.18
N SER A 129 -30.08 15.99 -1.98
CA SER A 129 -29.29 16.78 -2.92
C SER A 129 -29.08 16.04 -4.25
N GLU A 130 -28.75 16.79 -5.30
CA GLU A 130 -28.15 16.15 -6.46
C GLU A 130 -26.76 15.59 -6.07
N PRO A 131 -26.30 14.49 -6.70
CA PRO A 131 -25.00 13.91 -6.38
C PRO A 131 -23.86 14.93 -6.52
N GLY A 132 -22.96 14.97 -5.55
CA GLY A 132 -21.84 15.93 -5.50
C GLY A 132 -22.27 17.40 -5.27
N LYS A 133 -23.54 17.68 -4.95
CA LYS A 133 -24.06 19.02 -4.66
C LYS A 133 -24.63 19.09 -3.24
N ARG A 134 -24.85 20.32 -2.77
CA ARG A 134 -25.43 20.60 -1.43
C ARG A 134 -26.95 20.72 -1.41
N ARG A 135 -27.59 20.93 -2.57
CA ARG A 135 -29.03 21.22 -2.69
C ARG A 135 -29.69 20.29 -3.71
N CYS A 136 -31.01 20.14 -3.63
CA CYS A 136 -31.82 19.31 -4.53
C CYS A 136 -32.21 20.06 -5.82
N LYS A 137 -32.75 19.34 -6.81
CA LYS A 137 -33.21 19.94 -8.09
C LYS A 137 -34.07 21.20 -7.98
N PHE A 138 -34.90 21.33 -6.95
CA PHE A 138 -35.80 22.49 -6.78
C PHE A 138 -35.14 23.69 -6.10
N HIS A 139 -34.06 23.46 -5.34
CA HIS A 139 -33.36 24.50 -4.59
C HIS A 139 -31.95 24.75 -5.15
N GLY A 140 -31.81 24.64 -6.48
CA GLY A 140 -30.58 24.99 -7.20
C GLY A 140 -29.58 23.85 -7.43
N GLY A 141 -29.90 22.60 -7.05
CA GLY A 141 -29.01 21.45 -7.27
C GLY A 141 -28.70 21.16 -8.74
N LYS A 142 -29.63 21.48 -9.65
CA LYS A 142 -29.43 21.39 -11.10
C LYS A 142 -28.94 22.69 -11.74
N SER A 143 -28.83 23.77 -10.97
CA SER A 143 -28.36 25.05 -11.48
C SER A 143 -26.85 25.02 -11.65
N THR A 144 -26.38 25.33 -12.86
CA THR A 144 -24.95 25.35 -13.21
C THR A 144 -24.29 26.71 -12.98
N GLY A 145 -25.08 27.73 -12.59
CA GLY A 145 -24.63 29.11 -12.44
C GLY A 145 -24.39 29.81 -13.78
N PRO A 146 -24.04 31.11 -13.76
CA PRO A 146 -23.69 31.86 -14.96
C PRO A 146 -22.36 31.36 -15.53
N ARG A 147 -22.35 30.99 -16.82
CA ARG A 147 -21.14 30.52 -17.52
C ARG A 147 -20.40 31.65 -18.25
N THR A 148 -21.09 32.71 -18.64
CA THR A 148 -20.49 33.82 -19.39
C THR A 148 -19.98 34.93 -18.46
N PRO A 149 -18.98 35.73 -18.88
CA PRO A 149 -18.49 36.88 -18.13
C PRO A 149 -19.61 37.87 -17.79
N GLU A 150 -20.50 38.18 -18.73
CA GLU A 150 -21.60 39.11 -18.55
C GLU A 150 -22.63 38.58 -17.54
N GLY A 151 -22.92 37.27 -17.59
CA GLY A 151 -23.79 36.62 -16.63
C GLY A 151 -23.23 36.65 -15.21
N LYS A 152 -21.90 36.47 -15.07
CA LYS A 152 -21.21 36.58 -13.79
C LYS A 152 -21.23 38.02 -13.27
N ALA A 153 -20.99 39.00 -14.14
CA ALA A 153 -21.03 40.43 -13.80
C ALA A 153 -22.42 40.84 -13.30
N ARG A 154 -23.49 40.42 -13.99
CA ARG A 154 -24.88 40.70 -13.60
C ARG A 154 -25.23 40.16 -12.22
N ILE A 155 -24.84 38.92 -11.92
CA ILE A 155 -25.09 38.32 -10.61
C ILE A 155 -24.27 39.02 -9.51
N SER A 156 -23.00 39.34 -9.80
CA SER A 156 -22.14 40.10 -8.88
C SER A 156 -22.74 41.46 -8.54
N GLU A 157 -23.20 42.22 -9.54
CA GLU A 157 -23.82 43.52 -9.36
C GLU A 157 -25.13 43.42 -8.56
N ALA A 158 -25.99 42.45 -8.88
CA ALA A 158 -27.22 42.21 -8.13
C ALA A 158 -26.93 41.90 -6.65
N GLN A 159 -25.88 41.13 -6.37
CA GLN A 159 -25.47 40.81 -5.00
C GLN A 159 -24.95 42.05 -4.27
N ARG A 160 -24.12 42.88 -4.92
CA ARG A 160 -23.65 44.16 -4.38
C ARG A 160 -24.80 45.10 -4.02
N LYS A 161 -25.77 45.26 -4.92
CA LYS A 161 -26.99 46.05 -4.67
C LYS A 161 -27.76 45.54 -3.47
N ARG A 162 -27.92 44.22 -3.34
CA ARG A 162 -28.62 43.61 -2.20
C ARG A 162 -27.90 43.86 -0.88
N TRP A 163 -26.57 43.79 -0.85
CA TRP A 163 -25.78 44.08 0.36
C TRP A 163 -25.80 45.55 0.74
N ALA A 164 -25.82 46.47 -0.23
CA ALA A 164 -25.94 47.89 0.03
C ALA A 164 -27.32 48.30 0.59
N ALA A 165 -28.35 47.46 0.40
CA ALA A 165 -29.71 47.68 0.88
C ALA A 165 -30.00 47.03 2.25
N TYR A 166 -29.03 46.32 2.82
CA TYR A 166 -29.07 45.75 4.17
C TYR A 166 -28.32 46.65 5.15
#